data_AF-A0A951VL46-F1
#
_entry.id   AF-A0A951VL46-F1
#
_cell.length_a   1.000
_cell.length_b   1.000
_cell.length_c   1.000
_cell.angle_alpha   90.00
_cell.angle_beta   90.00
_cell.angle_gamma   90.00
#
_symmetry.space_group_name_H-M   'P 1'
#
loop_
_entity.id
_entity.type
_entity.pdbx_description
1 polymer ?
#
loop_
_entity_poly.entity_id
_entity_poly.type
_entity_poly.pdbx_seq_one_letter_code
_entity_poly.pdbx_strand_id
1 'polypeptide(L)'
;NFIVTNNNFREGKVNWELTSELIEKKLTPIVNKQLVITQGFIGESKEHNTITLGREGSDYSAAIFAYGLKANHLTIWKDVDGVMNGDPKKFANTTKIDELSYEQAIEMAYYGATVIHPKTIQPLQNRHIPLYVKSFVNPIGEGTKISTSAKTNKTPIFISKSNQILLSISSKDFSFIVEDNLSSIFNTFAKYHVNINLMQNSAISFSVCIDNKGEIVETLKNELSIHYSIHANENVELLTVMHQNDESIKDVLAERTVLLEQKTRATVQYILQ
;
A
#
# COMPACT_ATOMS: atom_id res chain seq x y z
N ASN A 1 -1.88 9.34 26.73
CA ASN A 1 -1.17 8.79 25.55
C ASN A 1 -0.16 9.83 25.03
N PHE A 2 0.89 9.47 24.28
CA PHE A 2 1.82 10.42 23.64
C PHE A 2 1.41 10.82 22.21
N ILE A 3 0.54 10.04 21.56
CA ILE A 3 0.06 10.30 20.21
C ILE A 3 -1.30 10.99 20.29
N VAL A 4 -1.37 12.25 19.84
CA VAL A 4 -2.60 13.04 19.84
C VAL A 4 -3.26 12.99 18.45
N THR A 5 -4.55 12.71 18.39
CA THR A 5 -5.30 12.59 17.13
C THR A 5 -6.56 13.46 17.11
N ASN A 6 -7.24 13.52 15.96
CA ASN A 6 -8.64 13.97 15.88
C ASN A 6 -9.61 12.88 16.39
N ASN A 7 -10.92 13.19 16.35
CA ASN A 7 -12.02 12.28 16.73
C ASN A 7 -12.44 11.29 15.63
N ASN A 8 -11.60 11.04 14.63
CA ASN A 8 -11.92 10.02 13.63
C ASN A 8 -11.64 8.63 14.21
N PHE A 9 -12.65 8.02 14.84
CA PHE A 9 -12.52 6.68 15.41
C PHE A 9 -12.11 5.68 14.33
N ARG A 10 -11.29 4.69 14.72
CA ARG A 10 -10.70 3.66 13.84
C ARG A 10 -9.61 4.13 12.89
N GLU A 11 -9.56 5.41 12.55
CA GLU A 11 -8.58 5.99 11.62
C GLU A 11 -8.13 7.39 12.05
N GLY A 12 -7.65 7.50 13.30
CA GLY A 12 -7.23 8.77 13.88
C GLY A 12 -6.18 9.47 13.04
N LYS A 13 -6.43 10.74 12.68
CA LYS A 13 -5.44 11.59 12.03
C LYS A 13 -4.58 12.25 13.10
N VAL A 14 -3.27 11.99 13.05
CA VAL A 14 -2.28 12.50 14.02
C VAL A 14 -2.19 14.02 13.93
N ASN A 15 -2.26 14.69 15.08
CA ASN A 15 -1.84 16.07 15.23
C ASN A 15 -0.33 16.08 15.47
N TRP A 16 0.43 16.28 14.40
CA TRP A 16 1.90 16.20 14.41
C TRP A 16 2.57 17.23 15.32
N GLU A 17 2.02 18.43 15.40
CA GLU A 17 2.56 19.51 16.23
C GLU A 17 2.46 19.14 17.71
N LEU A 18 1.24 18.85 18.20
CA LEU A 18 1.00 18.48 19.60
C LEU A 18 1.70 17.17 19.98
N THR A 19 1.68 16.18 19.08
CA THR A 19 2.35 14.89 19.31
C THR A 19 3.86 15.07 19.45
N SER A 20 4.48 15.88 18.57
CA SER A 20 5.92 16.13 18.62
C SER A 20 6.31 16.91 19.87
N GLU A 21 5.54 17.95 20.23
CA GLU A 21 5.77 18.73 21.45
C GLU A 21 5.67 17.85 22.71
N LEU A 22 4.66 16.99 22.78
CA LEU A 22 4.44 16.10 23.91
C LEU A 22 5.56 15.06 24.04
N ILE A 23 6.00 14.47 22.93
CA ILE A 23 7.13 13.54 22.90
C ILE A 23 8.44 14.25 23.30
N GLU A 24 8.71 15.44 22.77
CA GLU A 24 9.92 16.20 23.07
C GLU A 24 9.98 16.61 24.55
N LYS A 25 8.88 17.14 25.09
CA LYS A 25 8.86 17.62 26.49
C LYS A 25 8.78 16.51 27.53
N LYS A 26 8.03 15.44 27.27
CA LYS A 26 7.71 14.43 28.31
C LYS A 26 8.39 13.08 28.08
N LEU A 27 8.54 12.62 26.84
CA LEU A 27 9.11 11.29 26.56
C LEU A 27 10.64 11.33 26.40
N THR A 28 11.17 12.34 25.72
CA THR A 28 12.62 12.49 25.45
C THR A 28 13.48 12.43 26.72
N PRO A 29 13.12 13.13 27.84
CA PRO A 29 13.90 13.04 29.07
C PRO A 29 13.92 11.64 29.71
N ILE A 30 12.90 10.82 29.45
CA ILE A 30 12.76 9.47 29.99
C ILE A 30 13.61 8.50 29.17
N VAL A 31 13.48 8.53 27.84
CA VAL A 31 14.23 7.62 26.95
C VAL A 31 15.75 7.85 27.03
N ASN A 32 16.19 9.07 27.36
CA ASN A 32 17.60 9.39 27.58
C ASN A 32 18.19 8.76 28.86
N LYS A 33 17.34 8.27 29.77
CA LYS A 33 17.76 7.71 31.06
C LYS A 33 17.51 6.21 31.15
N GLN A 34 16.54 5.68 30.40
CA GLN A 34 16.13 4.29 30.51
C GLN A 34 15.44 3.79 29.25
N LEU A 35 15.39 2.46 29.09
CA LEU A 35 14.55 1.80 28.11
C LEU A 35 13.07 2.06 28.42
N VAL A 36 12.29 2.39 27.38
CA VAL A 36 10.84 2.59 27.48
C VAL A 36 10.14 1.56 26.60
N ILE A 37 9.17 0.86 27.20
CA ILE A 37 8.25 -0.02 26.48
C ILE A 37 6.88 0.65 26.50
N THR A 38 6.27 0.80 25.33
CA THR A 38 4.95 1.41 25.18
C THR A 38 4.15 0.69 24.09
N GLN A 39 2.85 0.90 24.10
CA GLN A 39 1.90 0.34 23.16
C GLN A 39 1.95 1.05 21.79
N GLY A 40 1.66 0.29 20.74
CA GLY A 40 1.36 0.82 19.41
C GLY A 40 -0.15 0.91 19.16
N PHE A 41 -0.53 1.24 17.91
CA PHE A 41 -1.90 1.22 17.37
C PHE A 41 -2.87 2.26 17.93
N ILE A 42 -2.63 2.80 19.14
CA ILE A 42 -3.56 3.70 19.82
C ILE A 42 -3.03 5.14 19.94
N GLY A 43 -3.94 6.09 19.80
CA GLY A 43 -3.78 7.53 20.07
C GLY A 43 -4.84 8.01 21.06
N GLU A 44 -4.85 9.30 21.32
CA GLU A 44 -5.82 9.97 22.20
C GLU A 44 -6.33 11.24 21.53
N SER A 45 -7.64 11.47 21.54
CA SER A 45 -8.22 12.71 21.03
C SER A 45 -7.99 13.88 22.01
N LYS A 46 -8.30 15.11 21.57
CA LYS A 46 -8.21 16.29 22.46
C LYS A 46 -9.17 16.21 23.66
N GLU A 47 -10.24 15.44 23.53
CA GLU A 47 -11.25 15.17 24.54
C GLU A 47 -10.94 13.91 25.38
N HIS A 48 -9.72 13.38 25.27
CA HIS A 48 -9.22 12.22 26.00
C HIS A 48 -9.91 10.88 25.65
N ASN A 49 -10.55 10.79 24.49
CA ASN A 49 -11.04 9.51 23.98
C ASN A 49 -9.91 8.66 23.41
N THR A 50 -9.96 7.34 23.62
CA THR A 50 -9.02 6.41 22.98
C THR A 50 -9.37 6.27 21.49
N ILE A 51 -8.40 6.50 20.61
CA ILE A 51 -8.54 6.41 19.17
C ILE A 51 -7.56 5.36 18.65
N THR A 52 -7.92 4.61 17.60
CA THR A 52 -6.98 3.71 16.91
C THR A 52 -6.52 4.32 15.59
N LEU A 53 -5.32 3.97 15.15
CA LEU A 53 -4.63 4.58 14.00
C LEU A 53 -4.93 3.91 12.65
N GLY A 54 -5.80 2.91 12.65
CA GLY A 54 -6.17 2.11 11.49
C GLY A 54 -5.21 0.97 11.20
N ARG A 55 -5.33 0.38 10.01
CA ARG A 55 -4.50 -0.74 9.56
C ARG A 55 -3.01 -0.43 9.72
N GLU A 56 -2.26 -1.40 10.22
CA GLU A 56 -0.81 -1.27 10.51
C GLU A 56 -0.47 -0.14 11.50
N GLY A 57 -1.43 0.21 12.38
CA GLY A 57 -1.25 1.30 13.33
C GLY A 57 -0.10 1.10 14.32
N SER A 58 0.37 -0.11 14.60
CA SER A 58 1.57 -0.34 15.44
C SER A 58 2.86 0.07 14.72
N ASP A 59 3.02 -0.31 13.45
CA ASP A 59 4.14 0.12 12.61
C ASP A 59 4.11 1.65 12.49
N TYR A 60 2.92 2.23 12.28
CA TYR A 60 2.74 3.68 12.22
C TYR A 60 3.05 4.38 13.56
N SER A 61 2.63 3.83 14.71
CA SER A 61 3.02 4.35 16.03
C SER A 61 4.54 4.40 16.19
N ALA A 62 5.25 3.34 15.80
CA ALA A 62 6.70 3.31 15.88
C ALA A 62 7.35 4.41 15.02
N ALA A 63 6.80 4.67 13.83
CA ALA A 63 7.24 5.76 12.98
C ALA A 63 6.93 7.16 13.54
N ILE A 64 5.78 7.34 14.21
CA ILE A 64 5.44 8.59 14.91
C ILE A 64 6.42 8.85 16.06
N PHE A 65 6.73 7.82 16.86
CA PHE A 65 7.71 7.93 17.93
C PHE A 65 9.11 8.21 17.39
N ALA A 66 9.55 7.51 16.34
CA ALA A 66 10.83 7.75 15.70
C ALA A 66 10.94 9.21 15.19
N TYR A 67 9.88 9.71 14.57
CA TYR A 67 9.77 11.10 14.12
C TYR A 67 9.90 12.09 15.29
N GLY A 68 9.10 11.91 16.35
CA GLY A 68 9.06 12.82 17.50
C GLY A 68 10.34 12.81 18.33
N LEU A 69 10.98 11.63 18.46
CA LEU A 69 12.24 11.44 19.18
C LEU A 69 13.47 11.79 18.35
N LYS A 70 13.31 12.10 17.06
CA LYS A 70 14.42 12.34 16.12
C LYS A 70 15.38 11.13 16.11
N ALA A 71 14.82 9.93 16.05
CA ALA A 71 15.56 8.68 16.17
C ALA A 71 16.58 8.51 15.02
N ASN A 72 17.70 7.84 15.32
CA ASN A 72 18.73 7.55 14.32
C ASN A 72 18.26 6.55 13.25
N HIS A 73 17.34 5.64 13.62
CA HIS A 73 16.68 4.69 12.72
C HIS A 73 15.42 4.13 13.40
N LEU A 74 14.56 3.48 12.60
CA LEU A 74 13.47 2.64 13.07
C LEU A 74 13.70 1.20 12.60
N THR A 75 13.43 0.21 13.45
CA THR A 75 13.44 -1.21 13.07
C THR A 75 12.05 -1.81 13.28
N ILE A 76 11.49 -2.41 12.24
CA ILE A 76 10.27 -3.21 12.29
C ILE A 76 10.66 -4.68 12.20
N TRP A 77 10.21 -5.47 13.18
CA TRP A 77 10.49 -6.90 13.28
C TRP A 77 9.34 -7.70 12.70
N LYS A 78 9.61 -8.57 11.72
CA LYS A 78 8.63 -9.43 11.04
C LYS A 78 9.08 -10.89 11.02
N ASP A 79 8.23 -11.77 10.51
CA ASP A 79 8.46 -13.20 10.31
C ASP A 79 9.25 -13.51 9.03
N VAL A 80 9.83 -12.50 8.39
CA VAL A 80 10.60 -12.60 7.14
C VAL A 80 11.97 -11.96 7.30
N ASP A 81 12.97 -12.47 6.57
CA ASP A 81 14.36 -11.99 6.60
C ASP A 81 14.55 -10.56 6.08
N GLY A 82 13.53 -10.00 5.45
CA GLY A 82 13.51 -8.64 4.91
C GLY A 82 12.37 -8.48 3.92
N VAL A 83 12.44 -7.43 3.11
CA VAL A 83 11.57 -7.24 1.95
C VAL A 83 12.08 -8.16 0.83
N MET A 84 11.22 -9.05 0.36
CA MET A 84 11.51 -9.93 -0.78
C MET A 84 11.11 -9.25 -2.10
N ASN A 85 11.75 -9.59 -3.20
CA ASN A 85 11.37 -9.11 -4.54
C ASN A 85 10.09 -9.74 -5.08
N GLY A 86 9.48 -10.68 -4.37
CA GLY A 86 8.16 -11.23 -4.63
C GLY A 86 7.69 -12.03 -3.43
N ASP A 87 6.40 -12.35 -3.37
CA ASP A 87 5.88 -13.24 -2.32
C ASP A 87 6.45 -14.66 -2.51
N PRO A 88 7.26 -15.20 -1.57
CA PRO A 88 7.83 -16.54 -1.69
C PRO A 88 6.79 -17.67 -1.78
N LYS A 89 5.53 -17.41 -1.40
CA LYS A 89 4.42 -18.35 -1.55
C LYS A 89 3.87 -18.39 -2.98
N LYS A 90 4.10 -17.35 -3.77
CA LYS A 90 3.58 -17.20 -5.14
C LYS A 90 4.64 -17.38 -6.22
N PHE A 91 5.86 -16.96 -5.95
CA PHE A 91 6.95 -16.99 -6.91
C PHE A 91 8.06 -17.91 -6.42
N ALA A 92 8.51 -18.81 -7.29
CA ALA A 92 9.72 -19.57 -7.04
C ALA A 92 10.95 -18.64 -7.13
N ASN A 93 12.01 -18.95 -6.37
CA ASN A 93 13.29 -18.23 -6.40
C ASN A 93 13.22 -16.73 -6.03
N THR A 94 12.38 -16.37 -5.06
CA THR A 94 12.38 -14.99 -4.54
C THR A 94 13.70 -14.68 -3.82
N THR A 95 14.20 -13.47 -4.05
CA THR A 95 15.44 -12.96 -3.48
C THR A 95 15.14 -11.82 -2.51
N LYS A 96 15.83 -11.81 -1.37
CA LYS A 96 15.78 -10.69 -0.43
C LYS A 96 16.38 -9.45 -1.08
N ILE A 97 15.75 -8.31 -0.86
CA ILE A 97 16.28 -7.01 -1.24
C ILE A 97 17.06 -6.43 -0.06
N ASP A 98 18.34 -6.11 -0.24
CA ASP A 98 19.14 -5.54 0.85
C ASP A 98 18.85 -4.06 1.09
N GLU A 99 18.69 -3.27 0.03
CA GLU A 99 18.40 -1.84 0.10
C GLU A 99 17.26 -1.42 -0.83
N LEU A 100 16.39 -0.52 -0.34
CA LEU A 100 15.30 0.11 -1.09
C LEU A 100 15.26 1.62 -0.84
N SER A 101 14.89 2.38 -1.86
CA SER A 101 14.50 3.78 -1.64
C SER A 101 13.11 3.87 -1.02
N TYR A 102 12.77 5.00 -0.41
CA TYR A 102 11.41 5.22 0.11
C TYR A 102 10.37 5.20 -1.01
N GLU A 103 10.72 5.77 -2.17
CA GLU A 103 9.88 5.78 -3.36
C GLU A 103 9.57 4.35 -3.82
N GLN A 104 10.59 3.49 -3.89
CA GLN A 104 10.38 2.07 -4.24
C GLN A 104 9.49 1.36 -3.23
N ALA A 105 9.72 1.57 -1.92
CA ALA A 105 8.89 0.96 -0.88
C ALA A 105 7.43 1.45 -0.93
N ILE A 106 7.20 2.73 -1.22
CA ILE A 106 5.85 3.30 -1.40
C ILE A 106 5.17 2.71 -2.64
N GLU A 107 5.85 2.65 -3.78
CA GLU A 107 5.32 2.04 -5.00
C GLU A 107 4.98 0.56 -4.78
N MET A 108 5.86 -0.21 -4.14
CA MET A 108 5.60 -1.60 -3.79
C MET A 108 4.34 -1.73 -2.94
N ALA A 109 4.19 -0.89 -1.91
CA ALA A 109 3.02 -0.91 -1.05
C ALA A 109 1.74 -0.47 -1.79
N TYR A 110 1.85 0.50 -2.70
CA TYR A 110 0.75 0.94 -3.56
C TYR A 110 0.22 -0.20 -4.44
N TYR A 111 1.11 -0.98 -5.05
CA TYR A 111 0.73 -2.14 -5.87
C TYR A 111 0.29 -3.36 -5.04
N GLY A 112 0.41 -3.31 -3.72
CA GLY A 112 -0.14 -4.32 -2.81
C GLY A 112 0.89 -5.22 -2.12
N ALA A 113 2.18 -4.90 -2.16
CA ALA A 113 3.16 -5.57 -1.32
C ALA A 113 2.90 -5.21 0.16
N THR A 114 2.53 -6.20 0.98
CA THR A 114 2.03 -5.97 2.34
C THR A 114 3.12 -5.77 3.40
N VAL A 115 4.35 -5.44 3.01
CA VAL A 115 5.47 -5.45 3.97
C VAL A 115 5.43 -4.24 4.88
N ILE A 116 5.24 -3.03 4.36
CA ILE A 116 5.14 -1.80 5.17
C ILE A 116 4.13 -0.83 4.53
N HIS A 117 3.14 -0.38 5.30
CA HIS A 117 2.16 0.60 4.84
C HIS A 117 2.78 2.00 4.57
N PRO A 118 2.33 2.75 3.53
CA PRO A 118 2.85 4.09 3.20
C PRO A 118 2.74 5.11 4.35
N LYS A 119 1.70 5.01 5.19
CA LYS A 119 1.55 5.84 6.42
C LYS A 119 2.77 5.72 7.35
N THR A 120 3.39 4.54 7.43
CA THR A 120 4.58 4.30 8.25
C THR A 120 5.82 4.92 7.62
N ILE A 121 5.93 4.88 6.29
CA ILE A 121 7.09 5.38 5.54
C ILE A 121 7.16 6.91 5.56
N GLN A 122 6.04 7.58 5.31
CA GLN A 122 5.98 9.04 5.13
C GLN A 122 6.69 9.86 6.23
N PRO A 123 6.43 9.66 7.55
CA PRO A 123 7.12 10.42 8.59
C PRO A 123 8.63 10.14 8.63
N LEU A 124 9.06 8.91 8.34
CA LEU A 124 10.47 8.54 8.32
C LEU A 124 11.20 9.21 7.16
N GLN A 125 10.58 9.23 5.98
CA GLN A 125 11.09 9.94 4.80
C GLN A 125 11.25 11.43 5.09
N ASN A 126 10.24 12.08 5.67
CA ASN A 126 10.26 13.51 5.99
C ASN A 126 11.43 13.91 6.92
N ARG A 127 11.90 12.99 7.75
CA ARG A 127 13.04 13.19 8.68
C ARG A 127 14.33 12.51 8.22
N HIS A 128 14.33 11.84 7.07
CA HIS A 128 15.44 11.02 6.60
C HIS A 128 15.88 9.93 7.60
N ILE A 129 14.94 9.36 8.37
CA ILE A 129 15.21 8.34 9.40
C ILE A 129 15.17 6.95 8.75
N PRO A 130 16.31 6.23 8.55
CA PRO A 130 16.31 4.92 7.91
C PRO A 130 15.38 3.91 8.60
N LEU A 131 14.65 3.14 7.80
CA LEU A 131 13.80 2.05 8.25
C LEU A 131 14.46 0.70 7.97
N TYR A 132 14.57 -0.16 8.96
CA TYR A 132 15.02 -1.53 8.82
C TYR A 132 13.84 -2.49 8.98
N VAL A 133 13.69 -3.42 8.03
CA VAL A 133 12.77 -4.56 8.16
C VAL A 133 13.61 -5.80 8.45
N LYS A 134 13.49 -6.35 9.66
CA LYS A 134 14.32 -7.45 10.16
C LYS A 134 13.48 -8.64 10.62
N SER A 135 14.07 -9.83 10.61
CA SER A 135 13.44 -11.05 11.08
C SER A 135 13.56 -11.21 12.59
N PHE A 136 12.46 -11.47 13.30
CA PHE A 136 12.54 -11.95 14.68
C PHE A 136 12.89 -13.44 14.78
N VAL A 137 12.80 -14.20 13.68
CA VAL A 137 13.25 -15.60 13.59
C VAL A 137 14.76 -15.68 13.40
N ASN A 138 15.34 -14.73 12.67
CA ASN A 138 16.78 -14.57 12.47
C ASN A 138 17.25 -13.15 12.87
N PRO A 139 17.41 -12.85 14.18
CA PRO A 139 17.66 -11.49 14.64
C PRO A 139 19.02 -10.91 14.23
N ILE A 140 19.98 -11.78 13.95
CA ILE A 140 21.35 -11.42 13.56
C ILE A 140 21.41 -11.00 12.07
N GLY A 141 20.42 -11.40 11.26
CA GLY A 141 20.34 -11.00 9.86
C GLY A 141 20.30 -9.49 9.67
N GLU A 142 20.90 -9.00 8.58
CA GLU A 142 20.95 -7.55 8.26
C GLU A 142 19.57 -6.95 7.95
N GLY A 143 18.61 -7.77 7.52
CA GLY A 143 17.30 -7.28 7.09
C GLY A 143 17.32 -6.63 5.71
N THR A 144 16.35 -5.74 5.50
CA THR A 144 16.31 -4.77 4.41
C THR A 144 16.36 -3.37 4.98
N LYS A 145 17.21 -2.51 4.41
CA LYS A 145 17.29 -1.09 4.75
C LYS A 145 16.53 -0.25 3.73
N ILE A 146 15.60 0.57 4.20
CA ILE A 146 14.82 1.51 3.39
C ILE A 146 15.28 2.94 3.75
N SER A 147 15.80 3.69 2.78
CA SER A 147 16.33 5.04 3.02
C SER A 147 16.46 5.88 1.75
N THR A 148 16.58 7.20 1.89
CA THR A 148 16.77 8.15 0.76
C THR A 148 18.05 7.90 -0.04
N SER A 149 19.11 7.40 0.60
CA SER A 149 20.41 7.16 -0.02
C SER A 149 20.60 5.76 -0.60
N ALA A 150 19.54 4.95 -0.63
CA ALA A 150 19.61 3.61 -1.21
C ALA A 150 20.01 3.68 -2.68
N LYS A 151 20.92 2.79 -3.10
CA LYS A 151 21.25 2.66 -4.52
C LYS A 151 20.02 2.15 -5.26
N THR A 152 19.86 2.58 -6.52
CA THR A 152 18.77 2.09 -7.38
C THR A 152 18.85 0.58 -7.51
N ASN A 153 17.96 -0.12 -6.81
CA ASN A 153 17.80 -1.56 -6.97
C ASN A 153 17.18 -1.84 -8.34
N LYS A 154 17.84 -2.66 -9.17
CA LYS A 154 17.37 -3.09 -10.50
C LYS A 154 16.80 -4.50 -10.50
N THR A 155 16.71 -5.14 -9.34
CA THR A 155 16.09 -6.45 -9.20
C THR A 155 14.62 -6.34 -9.60
N PRO A 156 14.12 -7.20 -10.49
CA PRO A 156 12.70 -7.25 -10.81
C PRO A 156 11.87 -7.55 -9.56
N ILE A 157 10.80 -6.79 -9.37
CA ILE A 157 9.89 -6.94 -8.23
C ILE A 157 8.52 -7.39 -8.74
N PHE A 158 8.00 -8.47 -8.19
CA PHE A 158 6.73 -9.10 -8.55
C PHE A 158 5.72 -8.94 -7.43
N ILE A 159 4.59 -8.33 -7.74
CA ILE A 159 3.51 -8.09 -6.79
C ILE A 159 2.23 -8.62 -7.40
N SER A 160 1.59 -9.56 -6.71
CA SER A 160 0.40 -10.25 -7.23
C SER A 160 -0.77 -10.07 -6.27
N LYS A 161 -1.88 -9.52 -6.79
CA LYS A 161 -3.17 -9.44 -6.11
C LYS A 161 -4.14 -10.43 -6.76
N SER A 162 -4.48 -11.48 -6.03
CA SER A 162 -5.47 -12.48 -6.45
C SER A 162 -6.88 -12.03 -6.06
N ASN A 163 -7.91 -12.73 -6.55
CA ASN A 163 -9.32 -12.45 -6.24
C ASN A 163 -9.70 -10.99 -6.55
N GLN A 164 -9.36 -10.55 -7.76
CA GLN A 164 -9.75 -9.26 -8.30
C GLN A 164 -10.95 -9.43 -9.24
N ILE A 165 -11.59 -8.32 -9.58
CA ILE A 165 -12.61 -8.24 -10.63
C ILE A 165 -12.15 -7.20 -11.65
N LEU A 166 -12.09 -7.58 -12.92
CA LEU A 166 -11.95 -6.65 -14.04
C LEU A 166 -13.36 -6.26 -14.50
N LEU A 167 -13.72 -5.01 -14.30
CA LEU A 167 -15.01 -4.43 -14.64
C LEU A 167 -14.86 -3.52 -15.85
N SER A 168 -15.57 -3.81 -16.93
CA SER A 168 -15.70 -2.93 -18.09
C SER A 168 -17.05 -2.22 -18.08
N ILE A 169 -16.99 -0.89 -18.07
CA ILE A 169 -18.14 0.02 -18.01
C ILE A 169 -18.21 0.74 -19.35
N SER A 170 -19.26 0.53 -20.12
CA SER A 170 -19.44 1.19 -21.43
C SER A 170 -20.75 1.96 -21.49
N SER A 171 -20.82 2.98 -22.35
CA SER A 171 -22.08 3.66 -22.64
C SER A 171 -23.08 2.71 -23.30
N LYS A 172 -24.37 2.89 -23.02
CA LYS A 172 -25.45 2.07 -23.61
C LYS A 172 -25.79 2.51 -25.04
N ASP A 173 -25.55 3.77 -25.34
CA ASP A 173 -25.86 4.44 -26.61
C ASP A 173 -24.62 4.72 -27.46
N PHE A 174 -23.46 4.15 -27.09
CA PHE A 174 -22.16 4.37 -27.74
C PHE A 174 -21.68 5.83 -27.70
N SER A 175 -22.23 6.65 -26.80
CA SER A 175 -21.66 7.97 -26.49
C SER A 175 -20.25 7.85 -25.94
N PHE A 176 -19.43 8.87 -26.16
CA PHE A 176 -18.09 8.90 -25.59
C PHE A 176 -18.14 8.97 -24.07
N ILE A 177 -17.25 8.22 -23.41
CA ILE A 177 -17.03 8.36 -21.97
C ILE A 177 -16.07 9.53 -21.78
N VAL A 178 -16.65 10.67 -21.42
CA VAL A 178 -15.92 11.92 -21.16
C VAL A 178 -15.88 12.21 -19.66
N GLU A 179 -15.31 13.35 -19.27
CA GLU A 179 -15.00 13.70 -17.88
C GLU A 179 -16.21 13.63 -16.94
N ASP A 180 -17.40 14.03 -17.40
CA ASP A 180 -18.63 13.98 -16.61
C ASP A 180 -19.04 12.53 -16.29
N ASN A 181 -18.91 11.62 -17.26
CA ASN A 181 -19.15 10.19 -17.05
C ASN A 181 -18.16 9.61 -16.05
N LEU A 182 -16.87 9.91 -16.23
CA LEU A 182 -15.81 9.45 -15.33
C LEU A 182 -16.05 9.98 -13.90
N SER A 183 -16.40 11.25 -13.74
CA SER A 183 -16.75 11.85 -12.45
C SER A 183 -17.90 11.09 -11.77
N SER A 184 -18.98 10.81 -12.51
CA SER A 184 -20.10 10.02 -12.01
C SER A 184 -19.67 8.61 -11.60
N ILE A 185 -18.88 7.92 -12.42
CA ILE A 185 -18.37 6.58 -12.14
C ILE A 185 -17.51 6.59 -10.87
N PHE A 186 -16.53 7.49 -10.77
CA PHE A 186 -15.65 7.59 -9.61
C PHE A 186 -16.40 7.95 -8.33
N ASN A 187 -17.45 8.76 -8.40
CA ASN A 187 -18.31 9.06 -7.25
C ASN A 187 -19.01 7.79 -6.73
N THR A 188 -19.47 6.90 -7.62
CA THR A 188 -20.03 5.60 -7.20
C THR A 188 -18.96 4.72 -6.54
N PHE A 189 -17.74 4.62 -7.09
CA PHE A 189 -16.64 3.90 -6.43
C PHE A 189 -16.32 4.46 -5.03
N ALA A 190 -16.26 5.79 -4.90
CA ALA A 190 -16.00 6.46 -3.63
C ALA A 190 -17.13 6.21 -2.61
N LYS A 191 -18.40 6.29 -3.04
CA LYS A 191 -19.58 6.02 -2.22
C LYS A 191 -19.55 4.63 -1.58
N TYR A 192 -19.09 3.62 -2.33
CA TYR A 192 -19.00 2.23 -1.86
C TYR A 192 -17.63 1.88 -1.25
N HIS A 193 -16.71 2.83 -1.14
CA HIS A 193 -15.35 2.62 -0.65
C HIS A 193 -14.63 1.45 -1.37
N VAL A 194 -14.83 1.35 -2.68
CA VAL A 194 -14.17 0.37 -3.54
C VAL A 194 -12.95 1.01 -4.18
N ASN A 195 -11.77 0.47 -3.89
CA ASN A 195 -10.51 0.97 -4.42
C ASN A 195 -10.27 0.41 -5.83
N ILE A 196 -9.82 1.28 -6.73
CA ILE A 196 -9.39 0.91 -8.09
C ILE A 196 -7.88 0.69 -8.07
N ASN A 197 -7.44 -0.49 -8.51
CA ASN A 197 -6.03 -0.89 -8.54
C ASN A 197 -5.38 -0.69 -9.92
N LEU A 198 -6.17 -0.74 -10.98
CA LEU A 198 -5.77 -0.43 -12.36
C LEU A 198 -6.96 0.16 -13.09
N MET A 199 -6.72 1.12 -13.99
CA MET A 199 -7.75 1.69 -14.85
C MET A 199 -7.25 1.88 -16.28
N GLN A 200 -8.14 1.67 -17.25
CA GLN A 200 -7.86 1.82 -18.68
C GLN A 200 -9.08 2.41 -19.38
N ASN A 201 -8.84 3.46 -20.16
CA ASN A 201 -9.90 4.22 -20.84
C ASN A 201 -9.81 3.97 -22.35
N SER A 202 -10.96 3.86 -22.99
CA SER A 202 -11.15 3.96 -24.43
C SER A 202 -12.18 5.05 -24.73
N ALA A 203 -12.48 5.29 -26.02
CA ALA A 203 -13.47 6.28 -26.41
C ALA A 203 -14.86 6.04 -25.80
N ILE A 204 -15.30 4.77 -25.69
CA ILE A 204 -16.66 4.41 -25.26
C ILE A 204 -16.69 3.46 -24.06
N SER A 205 -15.52 3.10 -23.51
CA SER A 205 -15.41 2.16 -22.41
C SER A 205 -14.38 2.60 -21.37
N PHE A 206 -14.66 2.26 -20.12
CA PHE A 206 -13.81 2.47 -18.97
C PHE A 206 -13.67 1.13 -18.24
N SER A 207 -12.45 0.59 -18.22
CA SER A 207 -12.13 -0.68 -17.57
C SER A 207 -11.37 -0.44 -16.29
N VAL A 208 -11.76 -1.12 -15.21
CA VAL A 208 -11.10 -1.02 -13.90
C VAL A 208 -10.88 -2.39 -13.28
N CYS A 209 -9.72 -2.58 -12.65
CA CYS A 209 -9.44 -3.74 -11.81
C CYS A 209 -9.63 -3.37 -10.34
N ILE A 210 -10.46 -4.12 -9.62
CA ILE A 210 -10.83 -3.82 -8.23
C ILE A 210 -10.72 -5.06 -7.34
N ASP A 211 -10.58 -4.83 -6.03
CA ASP A 211 -10.65 -5.92 -5.05
C ASP A 211 -12.06 -6.52 -5.01
N ASN A 212 -12.17 -7.86 -5.02
CA ASN A 212 -13.47 -8.52 -4.85
C ASN A 212 -13.96 -8.38 -3.40
N LYS A 213 -14.89 -7.44 -3.17
CA LYS A 213 -15.54 -7.19 -1.87
C LYS A 213 -16.95 -7.79 -1.77
N GLY A 214 -17.26 -8.83 -2.54
CA GLY A 214 -18.55 -9.53 -2.49
C GLY A 214 -19.75 -8.61 -2.76
N GLU A 215 -20.73 -8.62 -1.85
CA GLU A 215 -22.00 -7.87 -2.01
C GLU A 215 -21.82 -6.36 -2.25
N ILE A 216 -20.74 -5.75 -1.76
CA ILE A 216 -20.44 -4.34 -2.01
C ILE A 216 -20.20 -4.11 -3.51
N VAL A 217 -19.47 -5.00 -4.17
CA VAL A 217 -19.20 -4.89 -5.61
C VAL A 217 -20.46 -5.18 -6.42
N GLU A 218 -21.29 -6.14 -6.01
CA GLU A 218 -22.57 -6.39 -6.68
C GLU A 218 -23.52 -5.18 -6.57
N THR A 219 -23.58 -4.53 -5.42
CA THR A 219 -24.37 -3.31 -5.26
C THR A 219 -23.86 -2.17 -6.15
N LEU A 220 -22.54 -2.00 -6.22
CA LEU A 220 -21.90 -1.03 -7.11
C LEU A 220 -22.20 -1.34 -8.59
N LYS A 221 -22.12 -2.61 -9.02
CA LYS A 221 -22.44 -3.05 -10.38
C LYS A 221 -23.89 -2.72 -10.72
N ASN A 222 -24.82 -3.01 -9.82
CA ASN A 222 -26.24 -2.72 -10.01
C ASN A 222 -26.50 -1.22 -10.15
N GLU A 223 -25.89 -0.37 -9.33
CA GLU A 223 -26.02 1.10 -9.45
C GLU A 223 -25.46 1.61 -10.78
N LEU A 224 -24.26 1.18 -11.17
CA LEU A 224 -23.67 1.59 -12.45
C LEU A 224 -24.49 1.08 -13.65
N SER A 225 -25.10 -0.11 -13.55
CA SER A 225 -25.89 -0.71 -14.62
C SER A 225 -27.16 0.08 -14.99
N ILE A 226 -27.57 1.05 -14.16
CA ILE A 226 -28.69 1.95 -14.47
C ILE A 226 -28.35 2.76 -15.73
N HIS A 227 -27.15 3.32 -15.79
CA HIS A 227 -26.71 4.23 -16.86
C HIS A 227 -25.74 3.59 -17.85
N TYR A 228 -25.02 2.54 -17.44
CA TYR A 228 -23.94 1.93 -18.22
C TYR A 228 -24.22 0.45 -18.50
N SER A 229 -23.58 -0.07 -19.55
CA SER A 229 -23.44 -1.51 -19.76
C SER A 229 -22.22 -2.00 -18.99
N ILE A 230 -22.37 -3.12 -18.28
CA ILE A 230 -21.36 -3.64 -17.37
C ILE A 230 -20.99 -5.07 -17.78
N HIS A 231 -19.70 -5.31 -17.98
CA HIS A 231 -19.13 -6.65 -18.14
C HIS A 231 -18.09 -6.89 -17.04
N ALA A 232 -18.06 -8.10 -16.47
CA ALA A 232 -17.15 -8.43 -15.38
C ALA A 232 -16.42 -9.75 -15.64
N ASN A 233 -15.10 -9.74 -15.48
CA ASN A 233 -14.30 -10.93 -15.34
C ASN A 233 -13.95 -11.09 -13.86
N GLU A 234 -14.51 -12.12 -13.22
CA GLU A 234 -14.26 -12.42 -11.81
C GLU A 234 -13.06 -13.35 -11.63
N ASN A 235 -12.51 -13.38 -10.41
CA ASN A 235 -11.39 -14.22 -10.02
C ASN A 235 -10.12 -14.00 -10.86
N VAL A 236 -9.92 -12.78 -11.35
CA VAL A 236 -8.70 -12.41 -12.08
C VAL A 236 -7.56 -12.11 -11.09
N GLU A 237 -6.33 -12.23 -11.58
CA GLU A 237 -5.13 -11.84 -10.87
C GLU A 237 -4.53 -10.56 -11.49
N LEU A 238 -4.28 -9.56 -10.66
CA LEU A 238 -3.49 -8.38 -11.04
C LEU A 238 -2.04 -8.63 -10.67
N LEU A 239 -1.21 -8.85 -11.68
CA LEU A 239 0.23 -8.96 -11.56
C LEU A 239 0.88 -7.62 -11.90
N THR A 240 1.70 -7.09 -11.00
CA THR A 240 2.55 -5.93 -11.23
C THR A 240 4.02 -6.35 -11.20
N VAL A 241 4.76 -5.96 -12.23
CA VAL A 241 6.21 -6.19 -12.35
C VAL A 241 6.92 -4.84 -12.44
N MET A 242 7.76 -4.53 -11.44
CA MET A 242 8.62 -3.35 -11.43
C MET A 242 10.05 -3.73 -11.84
N HIS A 243 10.80 -2.80 -12.44
CA HIS A 243 12.17 -3.04 -12.95
C HIS A 243 12.26 -4.30 -13.84
N GLN A 244 11.33 -4.40 -14.79
CA GLN A 244 11.22 -5.48 -15.75
C GLN A 244 12.55 -5.90 -16.40
N ASN A 245 12.78 -7.21 -16.47
CA ASN A 245 13.64 -7.82 -17.47
C ASN A 245 12.78 -8.78 -18.32
N ASP A 246 13.04 -8.85 -19.63
CA ASP A 246 12.16 -9.58 -20.56
C ASP A 246 12.17 -11.10 -20.32
N GLU A 247 13.21 -11.64 -19.66
CA GLU A 247 13.31 -13.06 -19.32
C GLU A 247 12.41 -13.46 -18.15
N SER A 248 12.31 -12.64 -17.09
CA SER A 248 11.54 -13.01 -15.89
C SER A 248 10.02 -12.98 -16.08
N ILE A 249 9.53 -12.27 -17.10
CA ILE A 249 8.09 -12.14 -17.36
C ILE A 249 7.56 -13.39 -18.07
N LYS A 250 8.37 -14.03 -18.93
CA LYS A 250 7.92 -15.18 -19.75
C LYS A 250 7.45 -16.34 -18.89
N ASP A 251 8.21 -16.67 -17.84
CA ASP A 251 7.89 -17.79 -16.96
C ASP A 251 6.62 -17.52 -16.13
N VAL A 252 6.38 -16.26 -15.76
CA VAL A 252 5.20 -15.88 -14.96
C VAL A 252 3.92 -15.81 -15.79
N LEU A 253 4.03 -15.47 -17.08
CA LEU A 253 2.90 -15.42 -18.01
C LEU A 253 2.57 -16.78 -18.67
N ALA A 254 3.49 -17.75 -18.61
CA ALA A 254 3.29 -19.05 -19.21
C ALA A 254 1.98 -19.69 -18.70
N GLU A 255 1.15 -20.18 -19.63
CA GLU A 255 -0.12 -20.88 -19.38
C GLU A 255 -1.30 -20.00 -18.89
N ARG A 256 -1.16 -18.67 -18.85
CA ARG A 256 -2.23 -17.75 -18.39
C ARG A 256 -2.81 -16.92 -19.53
N THR A 257 -4.11 -16.60 -19.45
CA THR A 257 -4.76 -15.70 -20.40
C THR A 257 -4.55 -14.26 -19.96
N VAL A 258 -3.94 -13.44 -20.81
CA VAL A 258 -3.79 -12.00 -20.56
C VAL A 258 -5.05 -11.28 -21.04
N LEU A 259 -5.83 -10.74 -20.10
CA LEU A 259 -7.03 -9.95 -20.39
C LEU A 259 -6.70 -8.48 -20.66
N LEU A 260 -5.66 -7.96 -20.00
CA LEU A 260 -5.20 -6.58 -20.14
C LEU A 260 -3.71 -6.49 -19.81
N GLU A 261 -2.98 -5.70 -20.60
CA GLU A 261 -1.59 -5.32 -20.35
C GLU A 261 -1.47 -3.78 -20.34
N GLN A 262 -0.81 -3.23 -19.30
CA GLN A 262 -0.45 -1.83 -19.23
C GLN A 262 1.04 -1.69 -18.91
N LYS A 263 1.78 -1.04 -19.82
CA LYS A 263 3.23 -0.88 -19.72
C LYS A 263 3.62 0.59 -19.60
N THR A 264 4.45 0.88 -18.62
CA THR A 264 5.14 2.17 -18.44
C THR A 264 6.65 1.97 -18.56
N ARG A 265 7.44 3.04 -18.36
CA ARG A 265 8.91 2.96 -18.36
C ARG A 265 9.46 2.09 -17.22
N ALA A 266 8.80 2.08 -16.06
CA ALA A 266 9.31 1.43 -14.85
C ALA A 266 8.54 0.16 -14.46
N THR A 267 7.28 0.06 -14.87
CA THR A 267 6.34 -0.95 -14.38
C THR A 267 5.49 -1.52 -15.52
N VAL A 268 5.21 -2.82 -15.46
CA VAL A 268 4.18 -3.49 -16.28
C VAL A 268 3.14 -4.11 -15.37
N GLN A 269 1.87 -3.98 -15.75
CA GLN A 269 0.76 -4.63 -15.08
C GLN A 269 0.01 -5.53 -16.05
N TYR A 270 -0.33 -6.73 -15.58
CA TYR A 270 -1.13 -7.71 -16.30
C TYR A 270 -2.37 -8.06 -15.49
N ILE A 271 -3.52 -8.12 -16.15
CA ILE A 271 -4.69 -8.80 -15.62
C ILE A 271 -4.74 -10.19 -16.24
N LEU A 272 -4.63 -11.21 -15.41
CA LEU A 272 -4.47 -12.61 -15.78
C LEU A 272 -5.70 -13.42 -15.36
N GLN A 273 -6.08 -14.38 -16.18
CA GLN A 273 -7.13 -15.37 -15.90
C GLN A 273 -6.68 -16.77 -16.30
#